data_AF-A0A530AGB4-F1
#
_entry.id   AF-A0A530AGB4-F1
#
_cell.length_a   1.000
_cell.length_b   1.000
_cell.length_c   1.000
_cell.angle_alpha   90.00
_cell.angle_beta   90.00
_cell.angle_gamma   90.00
#
_symmetry.space_group_name_H-M   'P 1'
#
loop_
_entity.id
_entity.type
_entity.pdbx_description
1 polymer ?
#
loop_
_entity_poly.entity_id
_entity_poly.type
_entity_poly.pdbx_seq_one_letter_code
_entity_poly.pdbx_strand_id
1 'polypeptide(L)'
;GEPLPWPAPEALLLKFVAHHLWDRARRETDPAHGMPGDVTVALKEAGLLRVDGPHAPSTVRRRLSSWSTLTKWRGLKGNFNALGLQSAVKLAVRASARPRGRKSKKAVTADILTVLLKACAGDRLVDVRDRALLI
;
A
#
# COMPACT_ATOMS: atom_id res chain seq x y z
N GLY A 1 25.79 -10.40 -3.15
CA GLY A 1 25.20 -9.06 -2.98
C GLY A 1 25.54 -8.57 -1.60
N GLU A 2 25.96 -7.31 -1.47
CA GLU A 2 26.32 -6.72 -0.17
C GLU A 2 25.08 -6.46 0.70
N PRO A 3 25.18 -6.61 2.02
CA PRO A 3 24.08 -6.29 2.92
C PRO A 3 23.71 -4.81 2.83
N LEU A 4 22.41 -4.50 2.91
CA LEU A 4 21.96 -3.10 2.92
C LEU A 4 22.55 -2.38 4.15
N PRO A 5 22.99 -1.12 3.99
CA PRO A 5 23.48 -0.33 5.11
C PRO A 5 22.37 -0.15 6.15
N TRP A 6 22.73 -0.35 7.41
CA TRP A 6 21.81 -0.26 8.54
C TRP A 6 22.37 0.67 9.62
N PRO A 7 21.67 1.77 9.99
CA PRO A 7 20.36 2.18 9.50
C PRO A 7 20.42 2.68 8.05
N ALA A 8 19.29 2.55 7.34
CA ALA A 8 19.24 2.99 5.96
C ALA A 8 19.44 4.51 5.82
N PRO A 9 20.35 4.97 4.93
CA PRO A 9 20.47 6.39 4.62
C PRO A 9 19.20 6.89 3.91
N GLU A 10 18.93 8.19 3.99
CA GLU A 10 17.72 8.77 3.38
C GLU A 10 17.65 8.50 1.88
N ALA A 11 18.78 8.55 1.17
CA ALA A 11 18.86 8.22 -0.26
C ALA A 11 18.36 6.80 -0.58
N LEU A 12 18.62 5.82 0.30
CA LEU A 12 18.12 4.45 0.13
C LEU A 12 16.61 4.37 0.36
N LEU A 13 16.08 5.13 1.33
CA LEU A 13 14.65 5.23 1.58
C LEU A 13 13.92 5.90 0.39
N LEU A 14 14.50 6.96 -0.17
CA LEU A 14 13.99 7.63 -1.37
C LEU A 14 14.02 6.70 -2.58
N LYS A 15 15.11 5.93 -2.78
CA LYS A 15 15.19 4.90 -3.83
C LYS A 15 14.08 3.86 -3.67
N PHE A 16 13.84 3.38 -2.45
CA PHE A 16 12.73 2.47 -2.16
C PHE A 16 11.37 3.09 -2.54
N VAL A 17 11.13 4.36 -2.21
CA VAL A 17 9.90 5.06 -2.60
C VAL A 17 9.77 5.15 -4.13
N ALA A 18 10.82 5.58 -4.84
CA ALA A 18 10.81 5.70 -6.29
C ALA A 18 10.55 4.35 -6.99
N HIS A 19 11.20 3.28 -6.53
CA HIS A 19 11.01 1.94 -7.08
C HIS A 19 9.56 1.42 -6.94
N HIS A 20 8.82 1.84 -5.92
CA HIS A 20 7.51 1.27 -5.61
C HIS A 20 6.33 2.23 -5.86
N LEU A 21 6.54 3.54 -5.89
CA LEU A 21 5.54 4.57 -6.18
C LEU A 21 5.88 5.32 -7.48
N TRP A 22 5.85 4.61 -8.60
CA TRP A 22 6.03 5.16 -9.93
C TRP A 22 4.72 5.20 -10.70
N ASP A 23 4.74 5.86 -11.86
CA ASP A 23 3.57 6.12 -12.71
C ASP A 23 3.67 5.27 -13.97
N ARG A 24 2.61 4.50 -14.25
CA ARG A 24 2.56 3.60 -15.42
C ARG A 24 2.68 4.38 -16.73
N ALA A 25 1.96 5.49 -16.86
CA ALA A 25 1.96 6.28 -18.08
C ALA A 25 3.35 6.87 -18.36
N ARG A 26 4.03 7.37 -17.32
CA ARG A 26 5.40 7.85 -17.47
C ARG A 26 6.38 6.76 -17.85
N ARG A 27 6.20 5.52 -17.38
CA ARG A 27 7.10 4.42 -17.69
C ARG A 27 7.02 3.96 -19.15
N GLU A 28 5.89 4.20 -19.82
CA GLU A 28 5.75 3.94 -21.26
C GLU A 28 6.70 4.81 -22.09
N THR A 29 6.97 6.05 -21.64
CA THR A 29 7.90 6.99 -22.30
C THR A 29 9.30 7.02 -21.70
N ASP A 30 9.45 6.60 -20.43
CA ASP A 30 10.71 6.53 -19.71
C ASP A 30 10.87 5.15 -19.05
N PRO A 31 11.54 4.18 -19.72
CA PRO A 31 11.71 2.83 -19.21
C PRO A 31 12.46 2.76 -17.86
N ALA A 32 13.25 3.79 -17.52
CA ALA A 32 13.96 3.89 -16.27
C ALA A 32 13.07 4.39 -15.11
N HIS A 33 11.84 4.82 -15.39
CA HIS A 33 10.92 5.31 -14.37
C HIS A 33 10.45 4.19 -13.44
N GLY A 34 10.84 4.28 -12.18
CA GLY A 34 10.47 3.34 -11.13
C GLY A 34 11.53 2.28 -10.86
N MET A 35 11.11 1.03 -10.67
CA MET A 35 12.04 -0.07 -10.38
C MET A 35 12.74 -0.55 -11.66
N PRO A 36 14.07 -0.65 -11.70
CA PRO A 36 14.79 -1.24 -12.82
C PRO A 36 14.33 -2.69 -13.12
N GLY A 37 14.45 -3.09 -14.39
CA GLY A 37 13.94 -4.39 -14.85
C GLY A 37 14.65 -5.57 -14.20
N ASP A 38 15.97 -5.52 -14.13
CA ASP A 38 16.84 -6.48 -13.45
C ASP A 38 16.47 -6.63 -11.96
N VAL A 39 16.25 -5.51 -11.26
CA VAL A 39 15.81 -5.52 -9.85
C VAL A 39 14.42 -6.15 -9.72
N THR A 40 13.52 -5.89 -10.66
CA THR A 40 12.17 -6.48 -10.68
C THR A 40 12.25 -8.00 -10.85
N VAL A 41 13.08 -8.48 -11.78
CA VAL A 41 13.31 -9.92 -12.02
C VAL A 41 13.88 -10.59 -10.77
N ALA A 42 14.97 -10.05 -10.22
CA ALA A 42 15.61 -10.60 -9.03
C ALA A 42 14.66 -10.68 -7.82
N LEU A 43 13.84 -9.65 -7.59
CA LEU A 43 12.86 -9.65 -6.49
C LEU A 43 11.69 -10.63 -6.73
N LYS A 44 11.30 -10.86 -7.98
CA LYS A 44 10.27 -11.86 -8.32
C LYS A 44 10.77 -13.27 -8.12
N GLU A 45 11.99 -13.56 -8.60
CA GLU A 45 12.64 -14.86 -8.43
C GLU A 45 12.84 -15.21 -6.95
N ALA A 46 13.20 -14.22 -6.13
CA ALA A 46 13.31 -14.38 -4.68
C ALA A 46 11.95 -14.45 -3.95
N GLY A 47 10.82 -14.33 -4.65
CA GLY A 47 9.48 -14.31 -4.05
C GLY A 47 9.16 -13.06 -3.20
N LEU A 48 9.97 -12.01 -3.32
CA LEU A 48 9.85 -10.77 -2.54
C LEU A 48 8.93 -9.72 -3.19
N LEU A 49 8.65 -9.86 -4.49
CA LEU A 49 7.78 -8.99 -5.26
C LEU A 49 6.72 -9.80 -6.02
N ARG A 50 5.43 -9.56 -5.70
CA ARG A 50 4.28 -10.22 -6.35
C ARG A 50 3.54 -9.35 -7.37
N VAL A 51 3.72 -8.04 -7.34
CA VAL A 51 2.89 -7.09 -8.10
C VAL A 51 3.67 -6.58 -9.31
N ASP A 52 3.05 -6.60 -10.50
CA ASP A 52 3.68 -6.16 -11.77
C ASP A 52 3.74 -4.64 -11.96
N GLY A 53 3.21 -3.87 -11.01
CA GLY A 53 3.10 -2.42 -11.11
C GLY A 53 3.35 -1.71 -9.79
N PRO A 54 3.12 -0.39 -9.74
CA PRO A 54 3.36 0.39 -8.54
C PRO A 54 2.50 -0.13 -7.39
N HIS A 55 3.09 -0.10 -6.20
CA HIS A 55 2.41 -0.46 -4.97
C HIS A 55 1.32 0.56 -4.63
N ALA A 56 0.36 0.12 -3.81
CA ALA A 56 -0.53 1.07 -3.17
C ALA A 56 0.28 1.97 -2.22
N PRO A 57 -0.02 3.28 -2.15
CA PRO A 57 0.58 4.20 -1.18
C PRO A 57 0.58 3.71 0.27
N SER A 58 -0.50 3.03 0.67
CA SER A 58 -0.64 2.43 2.00
C SER A 58 0.36 1.29 2.23
N THR A 59 0.64 0.48 1.21
CA THR A 59 1.63 -0.61 1.29
C THR A 59 3.04 -0.06 1.50
N VAL A 60 3.42 0.98 0.77
CA VAL A 60 4.74 1.62 0.90
C VAL A 60 4.90 2.27 2.28
N ARG A 61 3.89 3.03 2.73
CA ARG A 61 3.87 3.61 4.08
C ARG A 61 4.00 2.54 5.17
N ARG A 62 3.22 1.46 5.09
CA ARG A 62 3.30 0.35 6.05
C ARG A 62 4.70 -0.24 6.12
N ARG A 63 5.33 -0.52 4.96
CA ARG A 63 6.69 -1.08 4.89
C ARG A 63 7.73 -0.14 5.50
N LEU A 64 7.66 1.17 5.22
CA LEU A 64 8.53 2.17 5.85
C LEU A 64 8.34 2.22 7.37
N SER A 65 7.10 2.13 7.87
CA SER A 65 6.83 2.07 9.31
C SER A 65 7.38 0.81 9.96
N SER A 66 7.22 -0.37 9.34
CA SER A 66 7.81 -1.62 9.82
C SER A 66 9.34 -1.55 9.86
N TRP A 67 9.96 -0.99 8.82
CA TRP A 67 11.40 -0.79 8.78
C TRP A 67 11.86 0.18 9.88
N SER A 68 11.17 1.31 10.06
CA SER A 68 11.45 2.25 11.16
C SER A 68 11.36 1.57 12.53
N THR A 69 10.35 0.72 12.73
CA THR A 69 10.15 -0.02 13.98
C THR A 69 11.30 -0.99 14.24
N LEU A 70 11.70 -1.78 13.24
CA LEU A 70 12.85 -2.68 13.35
C LEU A 70 14.15 -1.93 13.64
N THR A 71 14.35 -0.76 13.03
CA THR A 71 15.54 0.08 13.30
C THR A 71 15.56 0.58 14.73
N LYS A 72 14.40 1.02 15.26
CA LYS A 72 14.26 1.43 16.67
C LYS A 72 14.49 0.28 17.64
N TRP A 73 14.00 -0.92 17.34
CA TRP A 73 14.22 -2.11 18.16
C TRP A 73 15.69 -2.50 18.27
N ARG A 74 16.50 -2.15 17.26
CA ARG A 74 17.96 -2.31 17.30
C ARG A 74 18.68 -1.17 18.02
N GLY A 75 17.97 -0.25 18.66
CA GLY A 75 18.54 0.91 19.36
C GLY A 75 19.08 2.02 18.44
N LEU A 76 18.76 1.97 17.14
CA LEU A 76 19.32 2.89 16.15
C LEU A 76 18.31 3.97 15.76
N LYS A 77 18.83 5.15 15.37
CA LYS A 77 18.04 6.25 14.81
C LYS A 77 18.19 6.23 13.28
N GLY A 78 17.09 6.02 12.55
CA GLY A 78 17.06 6.05 11.09
C GLY A 78 16.33 7.28 10.53
N ASN A 79 16.53 7.55 9.24
CA ASN A 79 16.03 8.76 8.56
C ASN A 79 14.56 8.68 8.08
N PHE A 80 13.71 7.92 8.77
CA PHE A 80 12.32 7.67 8.35
C PHE A 80 11.39 8.88 8.52
N ASN A 81 11.81 9.87 9.33
CA ASN A 81 11.07 11.12 9.55
C ASN A 81 11.68 12.31 8.81
N ALA A 82 12.66 12.09 7.93
CA ALA A 82 13.28 13.17 7.17
C ALA A 82 12.26 13.87 6.26
N LEU A 83 12.36 15.20 6.17
CA LEU A 83 11.43 16.02 5.38
C LEU A 83 11.46 15.66 3.90
N GLY A 84 12.63 15.31 3.36
CA GLY A 84 12.79 14.86 1.98
C GLY A 84 11.97 13.60 1.70
N LEU A 85 12.09 12.59 2.57
CA LEU A 85 11.29 11.37 2.47
C LEU A 85 9.77 11.63 2.55
N GLN A 86 9.31 12.42 3.51
CA GLN A 86 7.89 12.72 3.67
C GLN A 86 7.34 13.46 2.43
N SER A 87 8.11 14.40 1.90
CA SER A 87 7.77 15.17 0.70
C SER A 87 7.74 14.27 -0.54
N ALA A 88 8.71 13.38 -0.70
CA ALA A 88 8.78 12.43 -1.80
C ALA A 88 7.57 11.48 -1.79
N VAL A 89 7.20 10.92 -0.63
CA VAL A 89 6.01 10.07 -0.52
C VAL A 89 4.75 10.87 -0.89
N LYS A 90 4.59 12.09 -0.37
CA LYS A 90 3.42 12.94 -0.69
C LYS A 90 3.33 13.23 -2.19
N LEU A 91 4.45 13.59 -2.82
CA LEU A 91 4.51 13.90 -4.25
C LEU A 91 4.21 12.67 -5.11
N ALA A 92 4.82 11.52 -4.79
CA ALA A 92 4.59 10.27 -5.52
C ALA A 92 3.13 9.80 -5.41
N VAL A 93 2.51 9.94 -4.23
CA VAL A 93 1.09 9.64 -4.05
C VAL A 93 0.21 10.55 -4.88
N ARG A 94 0.50 11.86 -4.91
CA ARG A 94 -0.26 12.83 -5.73
C ARG A 94 -0.12 12.55 -7.22
N ALA A 95 1.09 12.25 -7.67
CA ALA A 95 1.39 11.93 -9.07
C ALA A 95 0.73 10.63 -9.53
N SER A 96 0.52 9.67 -8.63
CA SER A 96 -0.07 8.37 -9.00
C SER A 96 -1.51 8.44 -9.54
N ALA A 97 -2.17 9.61 -9.46
CA ALA A 97 -3.54 9.88 -9.91
C ALA A 97 -4.58 8.83 -9.47
N ARG A 98 -4.26 7.99 -8.49
CA ARG A 98 -5.03 6.77 -8.19
C ARG A 98 -6.39 7.18 -7.63
N PRO A 99 -7.49 6.95 -8.36
CA PRO A 99 -8.81 7.30 -7.87
C PRO A 99 -9.06 6.52 -6.58
N ARG A 100 -9.73 7.14 -5.60
CA ARG A 100 -10.18 6.43 -4.41
C ARG A 100 -11.14 5.31 -4.85
N GLY A 101 -10.65 4.08 -4.82
CA GLY A 101 -11.48 2.92 -5.12
C GLY A 101 -12.51 2.71 -4.02
N ARG A 102 -13.76 2.41 -4.40
CA ARG A 102 -14.76 1.90 -3.46
C ARG A 102 -14.28 0.56 -2.89
N LYS A 103 -14.62 0.27 -1.62
CA LYS A 103 -14.28 -1.02 -0.99
C LYS A 103 -14.94 -2.21 -1.71
N SER A 104 -16.11 -2.00 -2.30
CA SER A 104 -16.84 -2.98 -3.11
C SER A 104 -17.15 -2.43 -4.49
N LYS A 105 -17.10 -3.29 -5.52
CA LYS A 105 -17.59 -2.98 -6.88
C LYS A 105 -19.12 -2.88 -6.92
N LYS A 106 -19.82 -3.60 -6.04
CA LYS A 106 -21.27 -3.58 -5.91
C LYS A 106 -21.65 -2.70 -4.72
N ALA A 107 -22.40 -1.64 -4.98
CA ALA A 107 -22.97 -0.84 -3.90
C ALA A 107 -24.04 -1.67 -3.18
N VAL A 108 -24.12 -1.57 -1.85
CA VAL A 108 -25.29 -2.04 -1.10
C VAL A 108 -26.32 -0.93 -1.25
N THR A 109 -27.23 -1.11 -2.20
CA THR A 109 -28.35 -0.21 -2.48
C THR A 109 -29.55 -0.55 -1.60
N ALA A 110 -30.57 0.31 -1.56
CA ALA A 110 -31.73 0.14 -0.68
C ALA A 110 -32.49 -1.17 -0.94
N ASP A 111 -32.58 -1.61 -2.19
CA ASP A 111 -33.16 -2.91 -2.57
C ASP A 111 -32.35 -4.09 -2.02
N ILE A 112 -31.01 -4.03 -2.10
CA ILE A 112 -30.13 -5.06 -1.53
C ILE A 112 -30.27 -5.07 -0.01
N LEU A 113 -30.29 -3.90 0.65
CA LEU A 113 -30.51 -3.81 2.09
C LEU A 113 -31.86 -4.41 2.51
N THR A 114 -32.91 -4.17 1.72
CA THR A 114 -34.24 -4.75 1.95
C THR A 114 -34.20 -6.28 1.90
N VAL A 115 -33.48 -6.86 0.93
CA VAL A 115 -33.30 -8.32 0.84
C VAL A 115 -32.52 -8.86 2.03
N LEU A 116 -31.45 -8.17 2.47
CA LEU A 116 -30.69 -8.57 3.66
C LEU A 116 -31.54 -8.53 4.93
N LEU A 117 -32.33 -7.48 5.12
CA LEU A 117 -33.23 -7.36 6.28
C LEU A 117 -34.31 -8.46 6.31
N LYS A 118 -34.81 -8.89 5.14
CA LYS A 118 -35.74 -10.03 5.05
C LYS A 118 -35.09 -11.34 5.47
N ALA A 119 -33.82 -11.56 5.16
CA ALA A 119 -33.09 -12.75 5.59
C ALA A 119 -32.86 -12.76 7.12
N CYS A 120 -32.83 -11.58 7.75
CA CYS A 120 -32.71 -11.40 9.20
C CYS A 120 -34.06 -11.28 9.93
N ALA A 121 -35.16 -11.75 9.35
CA ALA A 121 -36.51 -11.60 9.91
C ALA A 121 -36.88 -12.64 10.99
N GLY A 122 -35.97 -13.56 11.33
CA GLY A 122 -36.18 -14.57 12.36
C GLY A 122 -36.11 -14.01 13.78
N ASP A 123 -36.48 -14.84 14.76
CA ASP A 123 -36.50 -14.53 16.19
C ASP A 123 -35.24 -15.00 16.93
N ARG A 124 -34.32 -15.67 16.23
CA ARG A 124 -33.05 -16.10 16.82
C ARG A 124 -32.23 -14.86 17.18
N LEU A 125 -31.44 -14.96 18.24
CA LEU A 125 -30.54 -13.88 18.67
C LEU A 125 -29.61 -13.38 17.56
N VAL A 126 -29.19 -14.27 16.66
CA VAL A 126 -28.38 -13.92 15.48
C VAL A 126 -29.15 -13.03 14.50
N ASP A 127 -30.43 -13.31 14.27
CA ASP A 127 -31.26 -12.56 13.32
C ASP A 127 -31.54 -11.14 13.86
N VAL A 128 -31.85 -11.03 15.16
CA VAL A 128 -32.05 -9.73 15.84
C VAL A 128 -30.78 -8.88 15.82
N ARG A 129 -29.63 -9.48 16.13
CA ARG A 129 -28.33 -8.78 16.10
C ARG A 129 -27.99 -8.30 14.70
N ASP A 130 -28.11 -9.17 13.71
CA ASP A 130 -27.70 -8.86 12.34
C ASP A 130 -28.63 -7.81 11.73
N ARG A 131 -29.94 -7.87 12.04
CA ARG A 131 -30.89 -6.79 11.70
C ARG A 131 -30.51 -5.45 12.34
N ALA A 132 -30.12 -5.44 13.62
CA ALA A 132 -29.71 -4.22 14.31
C ALA A 132 -28.39 -3.62 13.78
N LEU A 133 -27.49 -4.42 13.23
CA LEU A 133 -26.25 -3.93 12.59
C LEU A 133 -26.48 -3.32 11.20
N LEU A 134 -27.60 -3.66 10.57
CA LEU A 134 -27.96 -3.21 9.21
C LEU A 134 -28.79 -1.92 9.18
N ILE A 135 -29.31 -1.47 10.34
CA ILE A 135 -30.14 -0.26 10.51
C ILE A 135 -29.33 0.79 11.28
#